data_AF-A0A368H1H7-F1
#
_entry.id   AF-A0A368H1H7-F1
#
_cell.length_a   1.000
_cell.length_b   1.000
_cell.length_c   1.000
_cell.angle_alpha   90.00
_cell.angle_beta   90.00
_cell.angle_gamma   90.00
#
_symmetry.space_group_name_H-M   'P 1'
#
loop_
_entity.id
_entity.type
_entity.pdbx_description
1 polymer ?
#
loop_
_entity_poly.entity_id
_entity_poly.type
_entity_poly.pdbx_seq_one_letter_code
_entity_poly.pdbx_strand_id
1 'polypeptide(L)'
;MNDILCGPHFSGVACDWPICVHGDVDPVDKTCWCHNNYAPPFCEFCLPGYWGEACDREILPAMHEPVLPAFFTHIVIYLLVVLVIVLTYFMCDRYRSRPPPYKEVIKDAPPPYYLV
;
A
#
# COMPACT_ATOMS: atom_id res chain seq x y z
N MET A 1 29.95 32.88 -47.48
CA MET A 1 28.90 33.03 -46.44
C MET A 1 29.19 31.96 -45.42
N ASN A 2 29.55 32.34 -44.19
CA ASN A 2 29.71 31.37 -43.11
C ASN A 2 28.30 31.13 -42.56
N ASP A 3 27.78 29.94 -42.77
CA ASP A 3 26.51 29.54 -42.16
C ASP A 3 26.73 29.47 -40.65
N ILE A 4 26.03 30.33 -39.91
CA ILE A 4 26.06 30.32 -38.46
C ILE A 4 25.33 29.04 -38.04
N LEU A 5 26.08 28.07 -37.50
CA LEU A 5 25.49 26.84 -36.99
C LEU A 5 24.90 27.13 -35.60
N CYS A 6 23.57 27.15 -35.51
CA CYS A 6 22.88 27.31 -34.24
C CYS A 6 22.99 26.05 -33.36
N GLY A 7 22.88 26.25 -32.05
CA GLY A 7 22.76 25.14 -31.10
C GLY A 7 21.46 24.35 -31.29
N PRO A 8 21.33 23.15 -30.68
CA PRO A 8 20.25 22.21 -30.97
C PRO A 8 18.83 22.71 -30.65
N HIS A 9 18.69 23.71 -29.77
CA HIS A 9 17.39 24.26 -29.34
C HIS A 9 17.12 25.69 -29.82
N PHE A 10 17.95 26.19 -30.74
CA PHE A 10 17.82 27.56 -31.26
C PHE A 10 17.89 27.58 -32.78
N SER A 11 17.17 28.50 -33.39
CA SER A 11 17.07 28.69 -34.82
C SER A 11 17.06 30.18 -35.17
N GLY A 12 16.96 30.49 -36.45
CA GLY A 12 16.91 31.86 -36.96
C GLY A 12 18.29 32.39 -37.38
N VAL A 13 18.27 33.55 -38.04
CA VAL A 13 19.47 34.17 -38.63
C VAL A 13 20.54 34.56 -37.59
N ALA A 14 20.13 34.74 -36.33
CA ALA A 14 20.98 35.07 -35.22
C ALA A 14 20.95 34.03 -34.08
N CYS A 15 20.38 32.84 -34.33
CA CYS A 15 20.17 31.79 -33.31
C CYS A 15 19.43 32.27 -32.06
N ASP A 16 18.49 33.20 -32.24
CA ASP A 16 17.75 33.86 -31.17
C ASP A 16 16.33 33.32 -31.00
N TRP A 17 15.90 32.42 -31.89
CA TRP A 17 14.58 31.81 -31.86
C TRP A 17 14.61 30.44 -31.17
N PRO A 18 13.97 30.26 -30.01
CA PRO A 18 13.92 28.95 -29.36
C PRO A 18 13.08 27.97 -30.19
N ILE A 19 13.45 26.70 -30.15
CA ILE A 19 12.68 25.62 -30.77
C ILE A 19 11.88 24.93 -29.68
N CYS A 20 10.55 25.03 -29.77
CA CYS A 20 9.63 24.36 -28.84
C CYS A 20 9.20 23.02 -29.44
N VAL A 21 9.42 21.91 -28.72
CA VAL A 21 9.05 20.58 -29.24
C VAL A 21 7.53 20.36 -29.15
N HIS A 22 6.95 20.67 -28.00
CA HIS A 22 5.51 20.51 -27.71
C HIS A 22 4.90 21.83 -27.24
N GLY A 23 4.96 22.85 -28.08
CA GLY A 23 4.47 24.18 -27.75
C GLY A 23 4.66 25.19 -28.87
N ASP A 24 4.20 26.41 -28.62
CA ASP A 24 4.35 27.55 -29.52
C ASP A 24 5.38 28.53 -28.96
N VAL A 25 6.11 29.22 -29.85
CA VAL A 25 7.03 30.29 -29.45
C VAL A 25 6.24 31.58 -29.29
N ASP A 26 6.39 32.25 -28.14
CA ASP A 26 5.95 33.63 -27.96
C ASP A 26 6.93 34.57 -28.67
N PRO A 27 6.50 35.30 -29.71
CA PRO A 27 7.37 36.18 -30.47
C PRO A 27 7.81 37.43 -29.68
N VAL A 28 7.12 37.79 -28.59
CA VAL A 28 7.43 38.96 -27.78
C VAL A 28 8.54 38.64 -26.79
N ASP A 29 8.34 37.60 -25.98
CA ASP A 29 9.26 37.23 -24.91
C ASP A 29 10.34 36.25 -25.38
N LYS A 30 10.23 35.71 -26.59
CA LYS A 30 11.09 34.65 -27.14
C LYS A 30 11.18 33.45 -26.20
N THR A 31 10.03 33.05 -25.66
CA THR A 31 9.89 31.89 -24.76
C THR A 31 8.93 30.87 -25.35
N CYS A 32 9.07 29.60 -24.97
CA CYS A 32 8.13 28.56 -25.38
C CYS A 32 6.93 28.49 -24.44
N TRP A 33 5.74 28.59 -25.01
CA TRP A 33 4.48 28.25 -24.36
C TRP A 33 4.19 26.77 -24.58
N CYS A 34 4.46 25.98 -23.55
CA CYS A 34 4.25 24.54 -23.59
C CYS A 34 2.77 24.17 -23.54
N HIS A 35 2.35 23.25 -24.41
CA HIS A 35 1.02 22.65 -24.30
C HIS A 35 0.99 21.66 -23.13
N ASN A 36 -0.21 21.33 -22.63
CA ASN A 36 -0.41 20.38 -21.51
C ASN A 36 0.49 20.69 -20.29
N ASN A 37 1.10 19.63 -19.73
CA ASN A 37 2.00 19.70 -18.59
C ASN A 37 3.47 19.48 -19.00
N TYR A 38 3.86 19.90 -20.21
CA TYR A 38 5.27 19.92 -20.59
C TYR A 38 6.01 21.03 -19.84
N ALA A 39 7.27 20.77 -19.51
CA ALA A 39 8.13 21.63 -18.72
C ALA A 39 8.85 22.67 -19.62
N PRO A 40 8.84 23.96 -19.24
CA PRO A 40 9.71 24.96 -19.86
C PRO A 40 11.20 24.63 -19.58
N PRO A 41 12.16 25.08 -20.42
CA PRO A 41 12.04 26.14 -21.42
C PRO A 41 11.80 25.69 -22.87
N PHE A 42 11.90 24.40 -23.22
CA PHE A 42 11.77 23.91 -24.61
C PHE A 42 10.63 22.90 -24.82
N CYS A 43 9.85 22.62 -23.77
CA CYS A 43 8.70 21.70 -23.82
C CYS A 43 9.07 20.27 -24.26
N GLU A 44 10.28 19.82 -23.91
CA GLU A 44 10.77 18.48 -24.27
C GLU A 44 10.36 17.43 -23.23
N PHE A 45 10.30 17.80 -21.96
CA PHE A 45 10.04 16.90 -20.84
C PHE A 45 8.72 17.24 -20.14
N CYS A 46 8.15 16.30 -19.39
CA CYS A 46 6.99 16.57 -18.54
C CYS A 46 7.36 17.31 -17.25
N LEU A 47 6.41 18.07 -16.71
CA LEU A 47 6.50 18.62 -15.37
C LEU A 47 6.60 17.49 -14.32
N PRO A 48 7.27 17.73 -13.18
CA PRO A 48 7.33 16.75 -12.09
C PRO A 48 5.92 16.35 -11.65
N GLY A 49 5.66 15.05 -11.57
CA GLY A 49 4.32 14.52 -11.24
C GLY A 49 3.46 14.19 -12.46
N TYR A 50 3.88 14.55 -13.68
CA TYR A 50 3.22 14.20 -14.93
C TYR A 50 4.08 13.24 -15.75
N TRP A 51 3.45 12.32 -16.46
CA TRP A 51 4.11 11.33 -17.31
C TRP A 51 3.20 10.91 -18.48
N GLY A 52 3.74 10.11 -19.39
CA GLY A 52 3.05 9.69 -20.62
C GLY A 52 3.60 10.40 -21.86
N GLU A 53 3.15 9.98 -23.04
CA GLU A 53 3.60 10.53 -24.32
C GLU A 53 3.24 12.01 -24.48
N ALA A 54 2.09 12.43 -23.93
CA ALA A 54 1.56 13.79 -23.98
C ALA A 54 1.56 14.53 -22.63
N CYS A 55 2.28 14.01 -21.62
CA CYS A 55 2.26 14.51 -20.24
C CYS A 55 0.84 14.65 -19.64
N ASP A 56 -0.07 13.77 -20.05
CA ASP A 56 -1.49 13.75 -19.70
C ASP A 56 -1.77 12.97 -18.42
N ARG A 57 -0.85 12.10 -17.99
CA ARG A 57 -1.05 11.22 -16.84
C ARG A 57 -0.39 11.81 -15.61
N GLU A 58 -1.14 11.82 -14.52
CA GLU A 58 -0.61 12.20 -13.22
C GLU A 58 -0.02 10.97 -12.52
N ILE A 59 1.11 11.14 -11.86
CA ILE A 59 1.60 10.20 -10.87
C ILE A 59 0.60 10.32 -9.71
N LEU A 60 -0.37 9.41 -9.67
CA LEU A 60 -1.23 9.24 -8.51
C LEU A 60 -0.30 9.21 -7.29
N PRO A 61 -0.48 10.11 -6.31
CA PRO A 61 0.30 10.04 -5.08
C PRO A 61 0.11 8.62 -4.57
N ALA A 62 1.23 7.89 -4.41
CA ALA A 62 1.24 6.49 -3.99
C ALA A 62 0.14 6.33 -2.95
N MET A 63 -0.90 5.54 -3.28
CA MET A 63 -2.09 5.40 -2.44
C MET A 63 -1.59 5.29 -1.02
N HIS A 64 -1.93 6.29 -0.20
CA HIS A 64 -1.55 6.30 1.20
C HIS A 64 -1.97 4.93 1.70
N GLU A 65 -0.98 4.09 2.04
CA GLU A 65 -1.28 2.74 2.51
C GLU A 65 -2.38 2.88 3.55
N PRO A 66 -3.46 2.09 3.51
CA PRO A 66 -4.51 2.22 4.48
C PRO A 66 -3.93 1.81 5.84
N VAL A 67 -3.29 2.76 6.52
CA VAL A 67 -2.82 2.62 7.87
C VAL A 67 -4.09 2.67 8.69
N LEU A 68 -4.72 1.50 8.86
CA LEU A 68 -5.78 1.37 9.85
C LEU A 68 -5.21 1.97 11.14
N PRO A 69 -5.88 2.97 11.74
CA PRO A 69 -5.37 3.66 12.90
C PRO A 69 -4.91 2.64 13.94
N ALA A 70 -3.75 2.85 14.56
CA ALA A 70 -3.16 1.89 15.50
C ALA A 70 -4.15 1.42 16.60
N PHE A 71 -5.17 2.22 16.91
CA PHE A 71 -6.28 1.83 17.78
C PHE A 71 -7.02 0.56 17.33
N PHE A 72 -7.25 0.37 16.03
CA PHE A 72 -7.94 -0.81 15.51
C PHE A 72 -7.14 -2.08 15.74
N THR A 73 -5.81 -2.02 15.62
CA THR A 73 -4.96 -3.20 15.84
C THR A 73 -4.97 -3.59 17.32
N HIS A 74 -4.89 -2.61 18.23
CA HIS A 74 -4.98 -2.87 19.67
C HIS A 74 -6.33 -3.47 20.08
N ILE A 75 -7.44 -2.97 19.54
CA ILE A 75 -8.79 -3.48 19.83
C ILE A 75 -8.93 -4.94 19.35
N VAL A 76 -8.50 -5.24 18.12
CA VAL A 76 -8.59 -6.60 17.55
C VAL A 76 -7.71 -7.59 18.33
N ILE A 77 -6.49 -7.19 18.68
CA ILE A 77 -5.58 -8.04 19.49
C ILE A 77 -6.17 -8.29 20.88
N TYR A 78 -6.71 -7.26 21.53
CA TYR A 78 -7.33 -7.41 22.85
C TYR A 78 -8.51 -8.39 22.82
N LEU A 79 -9.40 -8.26 21.82
CA LEU A 79 -10.53 -9.18 21.64
C LEU A 79 -10.08 -10.62 21.41
N LEU A 80 -9.03 -10.84 20.60
CA LEU A 80 -8.47 -12.17 20.38
C LEU A 80 -7.91 -12.79 21.67
N VAL A 81 -7.17 -12.01 22.47
CA VAL A 81 -6.60 -12.50 23.73
C VAL A 81 -7.70 -12.90 24.73
N VAL A 82 -8.72 -12.05 24.89
CA VAL A 82 -9.87 -12.35 25.78
C VAL A 82 -10.60 -13.61 25.31
N LEU A 83 -10.81 -13.76 23.99
CA LEU A 83 -11.47 -14.94 23.44
C LEU A 83 -10.67 -16.22 23.71
N VAL A 84 -9.34 -16.21 23.52
CA VAL A 84 -8.49 -17.36 23.84
C VAL A 84 -8.57 -17.72 25.32
N ILE A 85 -8.54 -16.73 26.23
CA ILE A 85 -8.66 -16.96 27.67
C ILE A 85 -10.01 -17.61 28.01
N VAL A 86 -11.12 -17.10 27.47
CA VAL A 86 -12.45 -17.68 27.71
C VAL A 86 -12.52 -19.12 27.19
N LEU A 87 -11.97 -19.39 26.00
CA LEU A 87 -11.94 -20.74 25.45
C LEU A 87 -11.08 -21.69 26.29
N THR A 88 -9.92 -21.26 26.78
CA THR A 88 -9.09 -22.11 27.64
C THR A 88 -9.77 -22.39 28.97
N TYR A 89 -10.42 -21.40 29.60
CA TYR A 89 -11.24 -21.62 30.80
C TYR A 89 -12.37 -22.61 30.53
N PHE A 90 -13.11 -22.46 29.44
CA PHE A 90 -14.20 -23.36 29.08
C PHE A 90 -13.70 -24.78 28.81
N MET A 91 -12.56 -24.93 28.12
CA MET A 91 -11.95 -26.23 27.87
C MET A 91 -11.44 -26.89 29.16
N CYS A 92 -10.82 -26.12 30.06
CA CYS A 92 -10.38 -26.59 31.37
C CYS A 92 -11.54 -27.00 32.26
N ASP A 93 -12.62 -26.21 32.30
CA ASP A 93 -13.84 -26.53 33.04
C ASP A 93 -14.45 -27.81 32.49
N ARG A 94 -14.67 -27.89 31.16
CA ARG A 94 -15.20 -29.09 30.52
C ARG A 94 -14.29 -30.32 30.71
N TYR A 95 -12.98 -30.14 30.82
CA TYR A 95 -12.05 -31.23 31.11
C TYR A 95 -12.15 -31.67 32.57
N ARG A 96 -12.29 -30.74 33.52
CA ARG A 96 -12.50 -31.02 34.95
C ARG A 96 -13.87 -31.64 35.24
N SER A 97 -14.90 -31.26 34.49
CA SER A 97 -16.23 -31.85 34.61
C SER A 97 -16.33 -33.27 34.05
N ARG A 98 -15.25 -33.82 33.46
CA ARG A 98 -15.24 -35.24 33.08
C ARG A 98 -15.19 -36.08 34.36
N PRO A 99 -16.20 -36.92 34.64
CA PRO A 99 -16.13 -37.79 35.79
C PRO A 99 -14.91 -38.72 35.68
N PRO A 100 -14.24 -39.04 36.80
CA PRO A 100 -13.13 -39.97 36.78
C PRO A 100 -13.59 -41.30 36.15
N PRO A 101 -12.72 -41.99 35.39
CA PRO A 101 -13.09 -43.25 34.76
C PRO A 101 -13.53 -44.27 35.84
N TYR A 102 -14.73 -44.83 35.68
CA TYR A 102 -15.34 -45.87 36.53
C TYR A 102 -14.49 -47.16 36.50
N LYS A 103 -13.38 -47.22 37.24
CA LYS A 103 -12.62 -48.48 37.40
C LYS A 103 -12.07 -48.77 38.79
N GLU A 104 -12.37 -47.96 39.81
CA GLU A 104 -11.76 -48.16 41.14
C GLU A 104 -12.75 -48.39 42.30
N VAL A 105 -14.06 -48.50 42.03
CA VAL A 105 -15.08 -48.79 43.06
C VAL A 105 -15.65 -50.20 42.88
N ILE A 106 -14.79 -51.21 42.91
CA ILE A 106 -15.17 -52.58 43.25
C ILE A 106 -14.25 -53.01 44.40
N LYS A 107 -14.44 -52.40 45.57
CA LYS A 107 -13.83 -52.87 46.82
C LYS A 107 -14.80 -53.63 47.72
N ASP A 108 -16.08 -53.70 47.33
CA ASP A 108 -17.11 -54.39 48.09
C ASP A 108 -17.70 -55.54 47.26
N ALA A 109 -16.86 -56.54 46.94
CA ALA A 109 -17.41 -57.84 46.57
C ALA A 109 -17.96 -58.47 47.87
N PRO A 110 -19.27 -58.79 47.98
CA PRO A 110 -19.78 -59.42 49.18
C PRO A 110 -19.13 -60.80 49.38
N PRO A 111 -18.89 -61.23 50.64
CA PRO A 111 -18.22 -62.50 50.92
C PRO A 111 -19.04 -63.69 50.40
N PRO A 112 -18.40 -64.79 49.96
CA PRO A 112 -19.10 -65.93 49.41
C PRO A 112 -19.82 -66.69 50.52
N TYR A 113 -21.13 -66.87 50.38
CA TYR A 113 -21.89 -67.81 51.20
C TYR A 113 -21.59 -69.23 50.70
N TYR A 114 -21.02 -70.06 51.56
CA TYR A 114 -20.93 -71.50 51.35
C TYR A 114 -22.30 -72.10 51.68
N LEU A 115 -22.91 -72.76 50.70
CA LEU A 115 -24.04 -73.66 50.94
C LEU A 115 -23.48 -75.01 51.41
N VAL A 116 -24.12 -75.52 52.46
CA VAL A 116 -23.93 -76.81 53.14
C VAL A 116 -23.76 -77.98 52.17
#